data_AF-A0A2P4EU64-F1
#
_entry.id   AF-A0A2P4EU64-F1
#
_cell.length_a   1.000
_cell.length_b   1.000
_cell.length_c   1.000
_cell.angle_alpha   90.00
_cell.angle_beta   90.00
_cell.angle_gamma   90.00
#
_symmetry.space_group_name_H-M   'P 1'
#
loop_
_entity.id
_entity.type
_entity.pdbx_description
1 polymer ?
#
loop_
_entity_poly.entity_id
_entity_poly.type
_entity_poly.pdbx_seq_one_letter_code
_entity_poly.pdbx_strand_id
1 'polypeptide(L)'
;MNALQDYQDDMQAAALTYMQRHEAEHLGASQALINRAADHLECALGVTRPLAEKLVLRAYGELHSAEQPYRVDLEATSAHTLALVDTRTGLTHAIPAELIARYLIATPKRKRLTAVN
;
A
#
# COMPACT_ATOMS: atom_id res chain seq x y z
N MET A 1 0.30 -11.81 -24.27
CA MET A 1 -0.58 -11.63 -23.10
C MET A 1 -0.61 -12.95 -22.37
N ASN A 2 -0.21 -12.93 -21.10
CA ASN A 2 -0.13 -14.13 -20.28
C ASN A 2 -1.45 -14.24 -19.54
N ALA A 3 -2.34 -15.15 -19.96
CA ALA A 3 -3.71 -15.23 -19.44
C ALA A 3 -3.79 -15.37 -17.91
N LEU A 4 -2.75 -15.92 -17.27
CA LEU A 4 -2.64 -15.99 -15.82
C LEU A 4 -2.38 -14.62 -15.18
N GLN A 5 -1.57 -13.80 -15.83
CA GLN A 5 -1.28 -12.43 -15.39
C GLN A 5 -2.53 -11.56 -15.54
N ASP A 6 -3.21 -11.65 -16.68
CA ASP A 6 -4.44 -10.90 -16.95
C ASP A 6 -5.53 -11.26 -15.92
N TYR A 7 -5.69 -12.56 -15.61
CA TYR A 7 -6.61 -13.01 -14.56
C TYR A 7 -6.25 -12.46 -13.16
N GLN A 8 -4.96 -12.46 -12.79
CA GLN A 8 -4.54 -11.92 -11.49
C GLN A 8 -4.77 -10.42 -11.39
N ASP A 9 -4.50 -9.69 -12.46
CA ASP A 9 -4.69 -8.24 -12.50
C ASP A 9 -6.19 -7.88 -12.46
N ASP A 10 -7.07 -8.64 -13.13
CA ASP A 10 -8.52 -8.48 -13.04
C ASP A 10 -9.06 -8.75 -11.63
N MET A 11 -8.61 -9.85 -11.00
CA MET A 11 -9.02 -10.20 -9.63
C MET A 11 -8.51 -9.20 -8.59
N GLN A 12 -7.31 -8.64 -8.82
CA GLN A 12 -6.78 -7.57 -7.99
C GLN A 12 -7.57 -6.26 -8.15
N ALA A 13 -7.97 -5.90 -9.37
CA ALA A 13 -8.80 -4.73 -9.62
C ALA A 13 -10.19 -4.87 -8.97
N ALA A 14 -10.76 -6.08 -8.97
CA ALA A 14 -11.99 -6.38 -8.25
C ALA A 14 -11.82 -6.20 -6.73
N ALA A 15 -10.71 -6.68 -6.15
CA ALA A 15 -10.39 -6.47 -4.74
C ALA A 15 -10.22 -4.98 -4.40
N LEU A 16 -9.50 -4.22 -5.24
CA LEU A 16 -9.30 -2.79 -5.07
C LEU A 16 -10.63 -2.04 -5.07
N THR A 17 -11.50 -2.33 -6.04
CA THR A 17 -12.84 -1.73 -6.14
C THR A 17 -13.69 -2.05 -4.92
N TYR A 18 -13.63 -3.30 -4.43
CA TYR A 18 -14.32 -3.70 -3.21
C TYR A 18 -13.82 -2.90 -2.02
N MET A 19 -12.50 -2.78 -1.85
CA MET A 19 -11.92 -2.02 -0.74
C MET A 19 -12.27 -0.54 -0.79
N GLN A 20 -12.18 0.11 -1.95
CA GLN A 20 -12.54 1.53 -2.13
C GLN A 20 -13.98 1.84 -1.71
N ARG A 21 -14.91 0.91 -1.97
CA ARG A 21 -16.33 1.07 -1.62
C ARG A 21 -16.60 0.91 -0.12
N HIS A 22 -15.81 0.08 0.57
CA HIS A 22 -16.04 -0.28 1.97
C HIS A 22 -15.02 0.37 2.93
N GLU A 23 -14.03 1.10 2.42
CA GLU A 23 -13.08 1.89 3.21
C GLU A 23 -13.78 3.03 3.96
N ALA A 24 -14.79 3.66 3.35
CA ALA A 24 -15.59 4.71 3.98
C ALA A 24 -16.43 4.21 5.18
N GLU A 25 -16.72 2.90 5.23
CA GLU A 25 -17.48 2.27 6.32
C GLU A 25 -16.56 1.92 7.52
N HIS A 26 -15.23 2.00 7.34
CA HIS A 26 -14.24 1.60 8.33
C HIS A 26 -13.04 2.55 8.34
N LEU A 27 -13.05 3.54 9.23
CA LEU A 27 -11.93 4.45 9.46
C LEU A 27 -10.64 3.67 9.83
N GLY A 28 -9.78 3.50 8.83
CA GLY A 28 -8.33 3.28 8.94
C GLY A 28 -7.86 1.83 9.05
N ALA A 29 -7.20 1.35 7.98
CA ALA A 29 -6.16 0.32 8.01
C ALA A 29 -6.41 -0.91 8.90
N SER A 30 -7.62 -1.50 8.82
CA SER A 30 -7.95 -2.65 9.65
C SER A 30 -7.79 -3.96 8.87
N GLN A 31 -7.17 -4.96 9.51
CA GLN A 31 -7.12 -6.35 9.03
C GLN A 31 -8.51 -6.89 8.64
N ALA A 32 -9.58 -6.32 9.18
CA ALA A 32 -10.96 -6.64 8.82
C ALA A 32 -11.30 -6.31 7.36
N LEU A 33 -10.78 -5.21 6.79
CA LEU A 33 -10.99 -4.86 5.38
C LEU A 33 -10.30 -5.87 4.45
N ILE A 34 -9.07 -6.25 4.79
CA ILE A 34 -8.28 -7.27 4.08
C ILE A 34 -9.03 -8.61 4.10
N ASN A 35 -9.48 -9.05 5.28
CA ASN A 35 -10.20 -10.32 5.41
C ASN A 35 -11.50 -10.35 4.61
N ARG A 36 -12.31 -9.28 4.66
CA ARG A 36 -13.57 -9.21 3.90
C ARG A 36 -13.36 -9.17 2.39
N ALA A 37 -12.33 -8.48 1.92
CA ALA A 37 -12.00 -8.48 0.50
C ALA A 37 -11.51 -9.86 0.05
N ALA A 38 -10.76 -10.59 0.88
CA ALA A 38 -10.37 -11.96 0.59
C ALA A 38 -11.59 -12.91 0.55
N ASP A 39 -12.51 -12.78 1.51
CA ASP A 39 -13.78 -13.53 1.53
C ASP A 39 -14.63 -13.22 0.28
N HIS A 40 -14.61 -11.97 -0.21
CA HIS A 40 -15.32 -11.59 -1.43
C HIS A 40 -14.72 -12.28 -2.67
N LEU A 41 -13.40 -12.26 -2.83
CA LEU A 41 -12.74 -12.95 -3.95
C LEU A 41 -12.99 -14.47 -3.90
N GLU A 42 -12.96 -15.06 -2.71
CA GLU A 42 -13.18 -16.49 -2.52
C GLU A 42 -14.63 -16.90 -2.77
N CYS A 43 -15.58 -16.26 -2.09
CA CYS A 43 -16.99 -16.66 -2.13
C CYS A 43 -17.73 -16.17 -3.38
N ALA A 44 -17.40 -14.97 -3.91
CA ALA A 44 -18.13 -14.39 -5.03
C ALA A 44 -17.45 -14.63 -6.38
N LEU A 45 -16.12 -14.76 -6.42
CA LEU A 45 -15.34 -14.89 -7.66
C LEU A 45 -14.62 -16.25 -7.77
N GLY A 46 -14.72 -17.13 -6.76
CA GLY A 46 -14.17 -18.48 -6.81
C GLY A 46 -12.63 -18.53 -6.79
N VAL A 47 -11.97 -17.49 -6.32
CA VAL A 47 -10.51 -17.44 -6.19
C VAL A 47 -10.09 -18.31 -5.00
N THR A 48 -8.99 -19.07 -5.13
CA THR A 48 -8.47 -19.85 -3.99
C THR A 48 -8.01 -18.91 -2.86
N ARG A 49 -8.25 -19.28 -1.60
CA ARG A 49 -7.88 -18.46 -0.44
C ARG A 49 -6.44 -17.91 -0.48
N PRO A 50 -5.40 -18.73 -0.76
CA PRO A 50 -4.03 -18.22 -0.75
C PRO A 50 -3.77 -17.18 -1.85
N LEU A 51 -4.43 -17.33 -3.01
CA LEU A 51 -4.32 -16.37 -4.09
C LEU A 51 -5.12 -15.10 -3.78
N ALA A 52 -6.32 -15.24 -3.21
CA ALA A 52 -7.14 -14.12 -2.79
C ALA A 52 -6.41 -13.23 -1.78
N GLU A 53 -5.81 -13.81 -0.74
CA GLU A 53 -5.03 -13.08 0.27
C GLU A 53 -3.85 -12.31 -0.35
N LYS A 54 -3.12 -12.93 -1.28
CA LYS A 54 -2.02 -12.29 -2.00
C LYS A 54 -2.49 -11.09 -2.82
N LEU A 55 -3.56 -11.24 -3.60
CA LEU A 55 -4.09 -10.20 -4.47
C LEU A 55 -4.69 -9.04 -3.66
N VAL A 56 -5.37 -9.37 -2.56
CA VAL A 56 -5.94 -8.41 -1.61
C VAL A 56 -4.84 -7.59 -0.93
N LEU A 57 -3.75 -8.20 -0.46
CA LEU A 57 -2.63 -7.45 0.12
C LEU A 57 -1.98 -6.51 -0.91
N ARG A 58 -1.88 -6.94 -2.18
CA ARG A 58 -1.39 -6.09 -3.28
C ARG A 58 -2.34 -4.93 -3.55
N ALA A 59 -3.65 -5.18 -3.66
CA ALA A 59 -4.69 -4.16 -3.83
C ALA A 59 -4.74 -3.19 -2.64
N TYR A 60 -4.55 -3.68 -1.41
CA TYR A 60 -4.48 -2.85 -0.21
C TYR A 60 -3.27 -1.91 -0.24
N GLY A 61 -2.12 -2.40 -0.68
CA GLY A 61 -0.94 -1.58 -0.94
C GLY A 61 -1.20 -0.50 -1.98
N GLU A 62 -1.90 -0.84 -3.07
CA GLU A 62 -2.27 0.12 -4.13
C GLU A 62 -3.26 1.17 -3.65
N LEU A 63 -4.27 0.77 -2.88
CA LEU A 63 -5.26 1.67 -2.27
C LEU A 63 -4.58 2.78 -1.46
N HIS A 64 -3.62 2.40 -0.61
CA HIS A 64 -2.89 3.34 0.24
C HIS A 64 -1.73 4.03 -0.48
N SER A 65 -1.28 3.50 -1.62
CA SER A 65 -0.26 4.13 -2.46
C SER A 65 -0.85 5.23 -3.34
N ALA A 66 -2.13 5.16 -3.71
CA ALA A 66 -2.79 6.18 -4.53
C ALA A 66 -2.81 7.56 -3.83
N GLU A 67 -2.88 7.58 -2.49
CA GLU A 67 -2.82 8.80 -1.68
C GLU A 67 -1.42 9.12 -1.15
N GLN A 68 -0.46 8.21 -1.30
CA GLN A 68 0.92 8.40 -0.85
C GLN A 68 1.82 8.77 -2.03
N PRO A 69 2.21 10.06 -2.16
CA PRO A 69 3.05 10.50 -3.26
C PRO A 69 4.47 9.93 -3.21
N TYR A 70 4.87 9.24 -2.13
CA TYR A 70 6.23 8.73 -1.98
C TYR A 70 6.25 7.20 -1.84
N ARG A 71 7.08 6.54 -2.66
CA ARG A 71 7.35 5.11 -2.59
C ARG A 71 8.82 4.87 -2.26
N VAL A 72 9.11 3.84 -1.46
CA VAL A 72 10.51 3.42 -1.22
C VAL A 72 11.04 2.67 -2.45
N ASP A 73 12.20 3.11 -2.95
CA ASP A 73 13.01 2.34 -3.89
C ASP A 73 13.96 1.43 -3.11
N LEU A 74 13.63 0.16 -3.05
CA LEU A 74 14.39 -0.84 -2.30
C LEU A 74 15.73 -1.19 -2.96
N GLU A 75 15.88 -0.95 -4.27
CA GLU A 75 17.13 -1.22 -5.00
C GLU A 75 18.14 -0.09 -4.83
N ALA A 76 17.66 1.16 -4.82
CA ALA A 76 18.50 2.33 -4.60
C ALA A 76 18.76 2.65 -3.12
N THR A 77 18.05 1.99 -2.20
CA THR A 77 18.24 2.16 -0.75
C THR A 77 19.49 1.44 -0.26
N SER A 78 20.20 2.05 0.69
CA SER A 78 21.38 1.48 1.34
C SER A 78 21.23 1.47 2.86
N ALA A 79 22.23 0.91 3.57
CA ALA A 79 22.21 0.79 5.03
C ALA A 79 21.99 2.11 5.80
N HIS A 80 22.36 3.25 5.21
CA HIS A 80 22.27 4.56 5.85
C HIS A 80 21.45 5.58 5.07
N THR A 81 20.90 5.22 3.91
CA THR A 81 20.18 6.15 3.03
C THR A 81 18.97 5.46 2.43
N LEU A 82 17.78 6.00 2.72
CA LEU A 82 16.52 5.60 2.12
C LEU A 82 16.29 6.37 0.82
N ALA A 83 16.05 5.67 -0.28
CA ALA A 83 15.62 6.30 -1.53
C ALA A 83 14.09 6.34 -1.58
N LEU A 84 13.50 7.54 -1.60
CA LEU A 84 12.06 7.75 -1.81
C LEU A 84 11.82 8.32 -3.20
N VAL A 85 11.00 7.64 -3.99
CA VAL A 85 10.53 8.11 -5.29
C VAL A 85 9.22 8.85 -5.09
N ASP A 86 9.19 10.13 -5.45
CA ASP A 86 7.94 10.88 -5.62
C ASP A 86 7.24 10.36 -6.88
N THR A 87 6.12 9.65 -6.72
CA THR A 87 5.36 9.03 -7.82
C THR A 87 4.64 10.04 -8.69
N ARG A 88 4.48 11.30 -8.22
CA ARG A 88 3.86 12.39 -8.98
C ARG A 88 4.87 13.12 -9.87
N THR A 89 6.12 13.27 -9.40
CA THR A 89 7.16 14.00 -10.14
C THR A 89 8.21 13.10 -10.80
N GLY A 90 8.30 11.83 -10.37
CA GLY A 90 9.31 10.87 -10.82
C GLY A 90 10.69 11.09 -10.22
N LEU A 91 10.84 12.02 -9.27
CA LEU A 91 12.12 12.33 -8.63
C LEU A 91 12.43 11.38 -7.49
N THR A 92 13.69 10.97 -7.37
CA THR A 92 14.18 10.17 -6.24
C THR A 92 14.91 11.06 -5.24
N HIS A 93 14.41 11.06 -4.01
CA HIS A 93 15.00 11.75 -2.86
C HIS A 93 15.82 10.77 -2.01
N ALA A 94 17.08 11.12 -1.77
CA ALA A 94 17.94 10.37 -0.85
C ALA A 94 17.78 10.94 0.58
N ILE A 95 17.29 10.11 1.50
CA ILE A 95 17.03 10.49 2.89
C ILE A 95 17.96 9.70 3.82
N PRO A 96 18.93 10.34 4.48
CA PRO A 96 19.76 9.69 5.48
C PRO A 96 18.95 9.14 6.65
N ALA A 97 19.27 7.94 7.11
CA ALA A 97 18.60 7.27 8.23
C ALA A 97 18.68 8.08 9.54
N GLU A 98 19.75 8.88 9.71
CA GLU A 98 19.89 9.79 10.85
C GLU A 98 18.75 10.82 10.92
N LEU A 99 18.31 11.35 9.78
CA LEU A 99 17.20 12.32 9.75
C LEU A 99 15.89 11.66 10.15
N ILE A 100 15.64 10.43 9.69
CA ILE A 100 14.46 9.64 10.07
C ILE A 100 14.47 9.41 11.59
N ALA A 101 15.60 8.94 12.13
CA ALA A 101 15.74 8.71 13.57
C ALA A 101 15.55 10.00 14.38
N ARG A 102 16.16 11.10 13.96
CA ARG A 102 16.06 12.40 14.64
C ARG A 102 14.63 12.94 14.66
N TYR A 103 13.95 12.94 13.52
CA TYR A 103 12.66 13.62 13.38
C TYR A 103 11.45 12.75 13.71
N LEU A 104 11.53 11.43 13.52
CA LEU A 104 10.41 10.53 13.74
C LEU A 104 10.55 9.67 15.01
N ILE A 105 11.78 9.32 15.42
CA ILE A 105 12.01 8.45 16.58
C ILE A 105 12.37 9.28 17.83
N ALA A 106 13.37 10.14 17.75
CA ALA A 106 13.91 10.90 18.87
C ALA A 106 13.05 12.13 19.24
N THR A 107 12.09 12.52 18.39
CA THR A 107 11.19 13.67 18.63
C THR A 107 9.74 13.21 18.86
N PRO A 108 9.37 12.80 20.09
CA PRO A 108 8.08 12.16 20.37
C PRO A 108 6.84 13.08 20.26
N LYS A 109 6.99 14.38 20.01
CA LYS A 109 5.87 15.33 19.87
C LYS A 109 5.13 15.26 18.53
N ARG A 110 5.60 14.48 17.54
CA ARG A 110 4.96 14.33 16.21
C ARG A 110 4.28 12.97 16.00
N LYS A 111 3.53 12.49 17.00
CA LYS A 111 2.62 11.33 16.80
C LYS A 111 1.39 11.65 15.92
N ARG A 112 1.19 12.90 15.51
CA ARG A 112 0.23 13.30 14.46
C ARG A 112 1.00 13.95 13.31
N LEU A 113 1.15 13.21 12.21
CA LEU A 113 1.52 13.76 10.92
C LEU A 113 0.29 14.52 10.40
N THR A 114 0.26 15.83 10.62
CA THR A 114 -0.72 16.69 9.96
C THR A 114 -0.05 17.22 8.70
N ALA A 115 -0.71 17.07 7.54
CA ALA A 115 -0.29 17.66 6.29
C ALA A 115 -0.11 19.18 6.50
N VAL A 116 1.03 19.71 6.09
CA VAL A 116 1.28 21.15 6.06
C VAL A 116 1.00 21.59 4.63
N ASN A 117 -0.02 22.44 4.46
CA ASN A 117 -0.35 23.13 3.22
C ASN A 117 0.76 24.10 2.81
#